data_AF-A0A1H0VBJ4-F1
#
_entry.id   AF-A0A1H0VBJ4-F1
#
_cell.length_a   1.000
_cell.length_b   1.000
_cell.length_c   1.000
_cell.angle_alpha   90.00
_cell.angle_beta   90.00
_cell.angle_gamma   90.00
#
_symmetry.space_group_name_H-M   'P 1'
#
loop_
_entity.id
_entity.type
_entity.pdbx_description
1 polymer ?
#
loop_
_entity_poly.entity_id
_entity_poly.type
_entity_poly.pdbx_seq_one_letter_code
_entity_poly.pdbx_strand_id
1 'polypeptide(L)'
;MIEKNSVEVAKIATKMAISTREEEHKLVDELRKEDIFAVAVDIGGNLNTSIPKIIERALVASKRTGIIKDCHLHDGAVVGATREALMQVSSKANGLSVGGKIGIARYGEHLSVTIFLSIGLLHLNEVVIGIGHRSIPEM
;
A
#
# COMPACT_ATOMS: atom_id res chain seq x y z
N MET A 1 -4.29 8.79 21.24
CA MET A 1 -5.42 8.39 20.40
C MET A 1 -5.10 8.90 19.01
N ILE A 2 -4.93 8.01 18.04
CA ILE A 2 -4.66 8.41 16.65
C ILE A 2 -5.90 9.10 16.08
N GLU A 3 -5.71 10.24 15.39
CA GLU A 3 -6.80 10.96 14.75
C GLU A 3 -7.32 10.22 13.50
N LYS A 4 -8.64 10.18 13.33
CA LYS A 4 -9.32 9.64 12.14
C LYS A 4 -9.23 10.62 10.97
N ASN A 5 -8.03 10.82 10.43
CA ASN A 5 -7.83 11.72 9.29
C ASN A 5 -6.98 11.07 8.19
N SER A 6 -7.04 11.63 6.98
CA SER A 6 -6.35 11.10 5.80
C SER A 6 -4.82 11.08 5.96
N VAL A 7 -4.27 12.05 6.69
CA VAL A 7 -2.82 12.19 6.91
C VAL A 7 -2.29 11.06 7.78
N GLU A 8 -2.96 10.73 8.88
CA GLU A 8 -2.56 9.63 9.76
C GLU A 8 -2.64 8.28 9.05
N VAL A 9 -3.70 8.04 8.27
CA VAL A 9 -3.82 6.79 7.48
C VAL A 9 -2.70 6.69 6.44
N ALA A 10 -2.32 7.79 5.79
CA ALA A 10 -1.19 7.82 4.86
C ALA A 10 0.15 7.55 5.55
N LYS A 11 0.38 8.10 6.76
CA LYS A 11 1.56 7.79 7.57
C LYS A 11 1.63 6.32 7.92
N ILE A 12 0.51 5.72 8.32
CA ILE A 12 0.43 4.29 8.68
C ILE A 12 0.71 3.42 7.46
N ALA A 13 0.05 3.67 6.32
CA ALA A 13 0.31 2.95 5.07
C ALA A 13 1.78 3.05 4.66
N THR A 14 2.40 4.22 4.83
CA THR A 14 3.82 4.43 4.56
C THR A 14 4.70 3.63 5.51
N LYS A 15 4.39 3.62 6.82
CA LYS A 15 5.11 2.83 7.82
C LYS A 15 5.05 1.33 7.49
N MET A 16 3.91 0.84 7.02
CA MET A 16 3.76 -0.54 6.55
C MET A 16 4.61 -0.83 5.30
N ALA A 17 4.72 0.12 4.38
CA ALA A 17 5.48 -0.07 3.14
C ALA A 17 7.01 -0.10 3.38
N ILE A 18 7.51 0.58 4.42
CA ILE A 18 8.95 0.64 4.73
C ILE A 18 9.39 -0.33 5.83
N SER A 19 8.46 -1.05 6.46
CA SER A 19 8.78 -1.94 7.58
C SER A 19 9.49 -3.22 7.14
N THR A 20 10.20 -3.85 8.06
CA THR A 20 10.61 -5.27 7.90
C THR A 20 9.41 -6.20 8.08
N ARG A 21 9.60 -7.49 7.80
CA ARG A 21 8.54 -8.50 7.99
C ARG A 21 8.24 -8.72 9.48
N GLU A 22 9.24 -8.61 10.34
CA GLU A 22 9.09 -8.72 11.79
C GLU A 22 8.37 -7.49 12.38
N GLU A 23 8.69 -6.29 11.87
CA GLU A 23 8.02 -5.05 12.26
C GLU A 23 6.55 -5.03 11.84
N GLU A 24 6.23 -5.58 10.66
CA GLU A 24 4.86 -5.67 10.14
C GLU A 24 3.91 -6.33 11.14
N HIS A 25 4.27 -7.51 11.65
CA HIS A 25 3.42 -8.24 12.59
C HIS A 25 3.10 -7.41 13.84
N LYS A 26 4.12 -6.76 14.42
CA LYS A 26 3.93 -5.91 15.60
C LYS A 26 3.05 -4.70 15.30
N LEU A 27 3.29 -4.05 14.16
CA LEU A 27 2.51 -2.88 13.75
C LEU A 27 1.05 -3.21 13.52
N VAL A 28 0.75 -4.32 12.84
CA VAL A 28 -0.63 -4.77 12.62
C VAL A 28 -1.33 -5.01 13.95
N ASP A 29 -0.69 -5.71 14.89
CA ASP A 29 -1.29 -6.02 16.19
C ASP A 29 -1.53 -4.78 17.05
N GLU A 30 -0.64 -3.78 16.99
CA GLU A 30 -0.81 -2.50 17.69
C GLU A 30 -1.93 -1.66 17.09
N LEU A 31 -1.94 -1.49 15.76
CA LEU A 31 -2.94 -0.71 15.03
C LEU A 31 -4.34 -1.31 15.20
N ARG A 32 -4.44 -2.63 15.26
CA ARG A 32 -5.70 -3.35 15.50
C ARG A 32 -6.37 -2.98 16.81
N LYS A 33 -5.60 -2.68 17.86
CA LYS A 33 -6.14 -2.26 19.16
C LYS A 33 -6.79 -0.87 19.10
N GLU A 34 -6.46 -0.09 18.08
CA GLU A 34 -7.01 1.24 17.82
C GLU A 34 -8.05 1.24 16.68
N ASP A 35 -8.58 0.08 16.28
CA ASP A 35 -9.53 -0.08 15.17
C ASP A 35 -8.98 0.38 13.81
N ILE A 36 -7.66 0.31 13.66
CA ILE A 36 -6.97 0.62 12.42
C ILE A 36 -6.60 -0.69 11.72
N PHE A 37 -6.97 -0.78 10.44
CA PHE A 37 -6.73 -1.96 9.63
C PHE A 37 -5.56 -1.67 8.71
N ALA A 38 -4.51 -2.48 8.77
CA ALA A 38 -3.33 -2.29 7.94
C ALA A 38 -2.72 -3.64 7.50
N VAL A 39 -2.02 -3.63 6.37
CA VAL A 39 -1.28 -4.78 5.83
C VAL A 39 -0.10 -4.30 4.98
N ALA A 40 0.97 -5.08 4.93
CA ALA A 40 2.01 -4.90 3.92
C ALA A 40 2.08 -6.12 2.98
N VAL A 41 2.53 -5.89 1.75
CA VAL A 41 2.62 -6.94 0.72
C VAL A 41 3.90 -6.78 -0.08
N ASP A 42 4.75 -7.80 -0.08
CA ASP A 42 5.98 -7.83 -0.87
C ASP A 42 5.69 -7.89 -2.38
N ILE A 43 6.44 -7.10 -3.15
CA ILE A 43 6.41 -7.05 -4.62
C ILE A 43 7.82 -6.95 -5.20
N GLY A 44 7.95 -7.38 -6.46
CA GLY A 44 9.21 -7.25 -7.19
C GLY A 44 9.13 -7.71 -8.64
N GLY A 45 10.24 -7.59 -9.34
CA GLY A 45 10.39 -7.89 -10.77
C GLY A 45 10.36 -6.65 -11.64
N ASN A 46 10.16 -6.81 -12.96
CA ASN A 46 10.07 -5.68 -13.87
C ASN A 46 8.75 -4.93 -13.66
N LEU A 47 8.82 -3.62 -13.37
CA LEU A 47 7.66 -2.82 -12.96
C LEU A 47 6.48 -2.95 -13.94
N ASN A 48 6.70 -2.74 -15.24
CA ASN A 48 5.64 -2.73 -16.25
C ASN A 48 4.89 -4.06 -16.30
N THR A 49 5.62 -5.17 -16.27
CA THR A 49 5.02 -6.51 -16.30
C THR A 49 4.37 -6.91 -14.97
N SER A 50 4.80 -6.29 -13.86
CA SER A 50 4.29 -6.56 -12.52
C SER A 50 3.05 -5.74 -12.15
N ILE A 51 2.72 -4.66 -12.87
CA ILE A 51 1.57 -3.78 -12.55
C ILE A 51 0.25 -4.56 -12.29
N PRO A 52 -0.20 -5.49 -13.16
CA PRO A 52 -1.43 -6.23 -12.90
C PRO A 52 -1.38 -7.04 -11.60
N LYS A 53 -0.24 -7.69 -11.32
CA LYS A 53 0.00 -8.47 -10.10
C LYS A 53 0.05 -7.59 -8.86
N ILE A 54 0.61 -6.39 -8.95
CA ILE A 54 0.65 -5.42 -7.84
C ILE A 54 -0.77 -5.03 -7.44
N ILE A 55 -1.62 -4.67 -8.43
CA ILE A 55 -3.02 -4.30 -8.18
C ILE A 55 -3.81 -5.48 -7.60
N GLU A 56 -3.67 -6.67 -8.17
CA GLU A 56 -4.32 -7.88 -7.68
C GLU A 56 -3.92 -8.19 -6.23
N ARG A 57 -2.62 -8.16 -5.93
CA ARG A 57 -2.10 -8.42 -4.58
C ARG A 57 -2.62 -7.41 -3.56
N ALA A 58 -2.64 -6.12 -3.90
CA ALA A 58 -3.20 -5.09 -3.02
C ALA A 58 -4.68 -5.35 -2.72
N LEU A 59 -5.46 -5.70 -3.75
CA LEU A 59 -6.88 -6.00 -3.62
C LEU A 59 -7.12 -7.25 -2.75
N VAL A 60 -6.44 -8.35 -3.05
CA VAL A 60 -6.58 -9.62 -2.33
C VAL A 60 -6.16 -9.46 -0.87
N ALA A 61 -5.04 -8.78 -0.59
CA ALA A 61 -4.59 -8.53 0.76
C ALA A 61 -5.62 -7.69 1.53
N SER A 62 -6.14 -6.62 0.92
CA SER A 62 -7.13 -5.74 1.55
C SER A 62 -8.42 -6.48 1.93
N LYS A 63 -8.88 -7.41 1.09
CA LYS A 63 -10.05 -8.26 1.40
C LYS A 63 -9.74 -9.25 2.53
N ARG A 64 -8.61 -9.96 2.42
CA ARG A 64 -8.25 -11.03 3.39
C ARG A 64 -7.99 -10.50 4.79
N THR A 65 -7.48 -9.28 4.92
CA THR A 65 -7.24 -8.64 6.22
C THR A 65 -8.42 -7.79 6.69
N GLY A 66 -9.52 -7.75 5.95
CA GLY A 66 -10.70 -6.97 6.33
C GLY A 66 -10.47 -5.46 6.29
N ILE A 67 -9.48 -4.96 5.53
CA ILE A 67 -9.34 -3.53 5.21
C ILE A 67 -10.50 -3.07 4.32
N ILE A 68 -11.05 -3.97 3.51
CA ILE A 68 -12.28 -3.71 2.74
C ILE A 68 -13.24 -4.90 2.79
N LYS A 69 -14.53 -4.60 2.62
CA LYS A 69 -15.57 -5.58 2.27
C LYS A 69 -15.45 -6.00 0.80
N ASP A 70 -15.91 -7.21 0.48
CA ASP A 70 -15.98 -7.73 -0.89
C ASP A 70 -17.16 -7.10 -1.65
N CYS A 71 -16.95 -5.90 -2.17
CA CYS A 71 -17.95 -5.18 -2.98
C CYS A 71 -17.28 -4.24 -4.00
N HIS A 72 -17.97 -3.98 -5.11
CA HIS A 72 -17.42 -3.19 -6.23
C HIS A 72 -16.91 -1.79 -5.82
N LEU A 73 -17.61 -1.12 -4.90
CA LEU A 73 -17.21 0.21 -4.44
C LEU A 73 -15.84 0.19 -3.77
N HIS A 74 -15.63 -0.75 -2.85
CA HIS A 74 -14.37 -0.86 -2.14
C HIS A 74 -13.23 -1.38 -3.01
N ASP A 75 -13.53 -2.33 -3.91
CA ASP A 75 -12.57 -2.82 -4.90
C ASP A 75 -12.05 -1.68 -5.76
N GLY A 76 -12.95 -0.83 -6.25
CA GLY A 76 -12.61 0.37 -7.01
C GLY A 76 -11.73 1.34 -6.23
N ALA A 77 -11.95 1.47 -4.92
CA ALA A 77 -11.16 2.35 -4.06
C ALA A 77 -9.72 1.85 -3.89
N VAL A 78 -9.52 0.56 -3.58
CA VAL A 78 -8.17 -0.01 -3.47
C VAL A 78 -7.44 0.05 -4.81
N VAL A 79 -8.10 -0.33 -5.91
CA VAL A 79 -7.51 -0.30 -7.26
C VAL A 79 -7.15 1.14 -7.65
N GLY A 80 -8.03 2.09 -7.36
CA GLY A 80 -7.82 3.51 -7.64
C GLY A 80 -6.62 4.08 -6.87
N ALA A 81 -6.58 3.88 -5.55
CA ALA A 81 -5.45 4.32 -4.71
C ALA A 81 -4.14 3.65 -5.15
N THR A 82 -4.17 2.35 -5.43
CA THR A 82 -2.98 1.61 -5.90
C THR A 82 -2.47 2.14 -7.23
N ARG A 83 -3.36 2.45 -8.18
CA ARG A 83 -3.00 3.03 -9.48
C ARG A 83 -2.35 4.41 -9.35
N GLU A 84 -2.83 5.23 -8.43
CA GLU A 84 -2.25 6.54 -8.16
C GLU A 84 -0.83 6.43 -7.58
N ALA A 85 -0.63 5.56 -6.59
CA ALA A 85 0.69 5.26 -6.05
C ALA A 85 1.63 4.71 -7.15
N LEU A 86 1.12 3.83 -8.02
CA LEU A 86 1.86 3.28 -9.16
C LEU A 86 2.30 4.37 -10.16
N MET A 87 1.44 5.34 -10.48
CA MET A 87 1.80 6.43 -11.39
C MET A 87 2.97 7.26 -10.87
N GLN A 88 3.01 7.52 -9.57
CA GLN A 88 4.10 8.26 -8.93
C GLN A 88 5.43 7.50 -9.02
N VAL A 89 5.47 6.21 -8.66
CA VAL A 89 6.71 5.41 -8.74
C VAL A 89 7.14 5.14 -10.19
N SER A 90 6.19 5.01 -11.12
CA SER A 90 6.48 4.75 -12.53
C SER A 90 7.28 5.87 -13.19
N SER A 91 7.16 7.10 -12.70
CA SER A 91 7.94 8.25 -13.21
C SER A 91 9.46 8.02 -13.18
N LYS A 92 9.95 7.17 -12.27
CA LYS A 92 11.38 6.88 -12.08
C LYS A 92 11.75 5.41 -12.32
N ALA A 93 10.78 4.49 -12.23
CA ALA A 93 11.02 3.04 -12.29
C ALA A 93 10.52 2.36 -13.58
N ASN A 94 10.01 3.13 -14.55
CA ASN A 94 9.49 2.59 -15.82
C ASN A 94 10.55 1.76 -16.56
N GLY A 95 10.22 0.51 -16.86
CA GLY A 95 11.08 -0.45 -17.56
C GLY A 95 12.14 -1.11 -16.69
N LEU A 96 12.26 -0.76 -15.41
CA LEU A 96 13.32 -1.23 -14.53
C LEU A 96 12.88 -2.39 -13.62
N SER A 97 13.87 -3.11 -13.09
CA SER A 97 13.64 -4.13 -12.05
C SER A 97 13.49 -3.44 -10.70
N VAL A 98 12.45 -3.81 -9.97
CA VAL A 98 12.12 -3.25 -8.64
C VAL A 98 11.95 -4.35 -7.59
N GLY A 99 12.11 -3.97 -6.33
CA GLY A 99 11.77 -4.79 -5.17
C GLY A 99 11.31 -3.92 -4.01
N GLY A 100 10.33 -4.37 -3.24
CA GLY A 100 9.82 -3.59 -2.11
C GLY A 100 8.44 -4.04 -1.68
N LYS A 101 7.65 -3.11 -1.14
CA LYS A 101 6.36 -3.42 -0.54
C LYS A 101 5.26 -2.42 -0.92
N ILE A 102 4.04 -2.93 -0.87
CA ILE A 102 2.82 -2.14 -0.80
C ILE A 102 2.39 -2.10 0.66
N GLY A 103 2.21 -0.92 1.25
CA GLY A 103 1.53 -0.74 2.52
C GLY A 103 0.12 -0.23 2.29
N ILE A 104 -0.87 -0.80 2.97
CA ILE A 104 -2.27 -0.40 2.87
C ILE A 104 -2.79 -0.19 4.28
N ALA A 105 -3.49 0.92 4.49
CA ALA A 105 -4.11 1.22 5.77
C ALA A 105 -5.50 1.82 5.59
N ARG A 106 -6.38 1.56 6.54
CA ARG A 106 -7.70 2.15 6.65
C ARG A 106 -8.06 2.49 8.08
N TYR A 107 -8.64 3.67 8.26
CA TYR A 107 -9.25 4.09 9.52
C TYR A 107 -10.47 4.98 9.23
N GLY A 108 -11.64 4.57 9.74
CA GLY A 108 -12.90 5.20 9.38
C GLY A 108 -13.13 5.19 7.86
N GLU A 109 -13.35 6.37 7.30
CA GLU A 109 -13.60 6.54 5.86
C GLU A 109 -12.34 6.58 5.00
N HIS A 110 -11.17 6.74 5.60
CA HIS A 110 -9.94 6.96 4.86
C HIS A 110 -9.21 5.65 4.56
N LEU A 111 -8.86 5.46 3.30
CA LEU A 111 -8.04 4.36 2.80
C LEU A 111 -6.81 4.94 2.09
N SER A 112 -5.61 4.48 2.48
CA SER A 112 -4.37 4.88 1.82
C SER A 112 -3.58 3.67 1.40
N VAL A 113 -2.95 3.77 0.23
CA VAL A 113 -2.00 2.80 -0.32
C VAL A 113 -0.68 3.53 -0.55
N THR A 114 0.40 2.99 0.01
CA THR A 114 1.77 3.44 -0.25
C THR A 114 2.54 2.32 -0.95
N ILE A 115 3.28 2.65 -2.00
CA ILE A 115 4.22 1.74 -2.65
C ILE A 115 5.62 2.28 -2.41
N PHE A 116 6.48 1.49 -1.79
CA PHE A 116 7.89 1.82 -1.57
C PHE A 116 8.76 0.75 -2.22
N LEU A 117 9.66 1.18 -3.10
CA LEU A 117 10.47 0.28 -3.92
C LEU A 117 11.92 0.74 -3.96
N SER A 118 12.83 -0.22 -3.93
CA SER A 118 14.17 -0.06 -4.49
C SER A 118 14.16 -0.41 -5.98
N ILE A 119 14.95 0.33 -6.75
CA ILE A 119 15.18 0.09 -8.17
C ILE A 119 16.58 -0.50 -8.33
N GLY A 120 16.66 -1.65 -8.99
CA GLY A 120 17.94 -2.23 -9.39
C GLY A 120 18.37 -1.70 -10.75
N LEU A 121 19.45 -0.92 -10.80
CA LEU A 121 20.10 -0.49 -12.04
C LEU A 121 21.63 -0.59 -11.89
N LEU A 122 22.24 -1.63 -12.48
CA LEU A 122 23.68 -1.87 -12.41
C LEU A 122 24.19 -1.93 -10.94
N HIS A 123 25.02 -0.98 -10.52
CA HIS A 123 25.54 -0.82 -9.16
C HIS A 123 24.82 0.29 -8.37
N LEU A 124 23.76 0.88 -8.93
CA LEU A 124 23.00 1.97 -8.33
C LEU A 124 21.72 1.42 -7.71
N ASN A 125 21.51 1.75 -6.43
CA ASN A 125 20.27 1.50 -5.72
C ASN A 125 19.55 2.84 -5.57
N GLU A 126 18.49 3.04 -6.35
CA GLU A 126 17.59 4.20 -6.22
C GLU A 126 16.35 3.77 -5.44
N VAL A 127 15.67 4.72 -4.79
CA VAL A 127 14.43 4.48 -4.05
C VAL A 127 13.30 5.34 -4.57
N VAL A 128 12.11 4.77 -4.61
CA VAL A 128 10.89 5.46 -5.03
C VAL A 128 9.75 5.19 -4.07
N ILE A 129 8.93 6.21 -3.86
CA ILE A 129 7.71 6.12 -3.07
C ILE A 129 6.56 6.74 -3.86
N GLY A 130 5.39 6.12 -3.76
CA GLY A 130 4.15 6.67 -4.28
C GLY A 130 3.02 6.42 -3.29
N ILE A 131 2.09 7.38 -3.19
CA ILE A 131 0.95 7.30 -2.27
C ILE A 131 -0.33 7.60 -3.04
N GLY A 132 -1.38 6.81 -2.81
CA GLY A 132 -2.73 7.09 -3.26
C GLY A 132 -3.72 6.99 -2.11
N HIS A 133 -4.73 7.85 -2.12
CA HIS A 133 -5.74 7.92 -1.07
C HIS A 133 -7.16 7.89 -1.67
N ARG A 134 -8.10 7.25 -0.99
CA ARG A 134 -9.53 7.35 -1.30
C ARG A 134 -10.31 7.52 0.01
N SER A 135 -11.42 8.25 -0.06
CA SER A 135 -12.47 8.20 0.98
C SER A 135 -13.56 7.22 0.53
N ILE A 136 -13.95 6.31 1.41
CA ILE A 136 -15.04 5.35 1.21
C ILE A 136 -15.87 5.24 2.50
N PRO A 137 -17.17 4.92 2.44
CA PRO A 137 -18.02 4.84 3.64
C PRO A 137 -17.44 3.92 4.71
N GLU A 138 -17.61 4.25 6.00
CA GLU A 138 -17.18 3.41 7.11
C GLU A 138 -17.76 1.99 7.04
N MET A 139 -17.09 1.03 7.69
CA MET A 139 -17.48 -0.38 7.69
C MET A 139 -18.71 -0.66 8.54
#